data_AF-A0A2H0MX54-F1
#
_entry.id   AF-A0A2H0MX54-F1
#
_cell.length_a   1.000
_cell.length_b   1.000
_cell.length_c   1.000
_cell.angle_alpha   90.00
_cell.angle_beta   90.00
_cell.angle_gamma   90.00
#
_symmetry.space_group_name_H-M   'P 1'
#
loop_
_entity.id
_entity.type
_entity.pdbx_description
1 polymer ?
#
loop_
_entity_poly.entity_id
_entity_poly.type
_entity_poly.pdbx_seq_one_letter_code
_entity_poly.pdbx_strand_id
1 'polypeptide(L)'
;MRLKTHHPKYLSALAFKIREENQTMFFSSVLRRSSHILIALGVLLIFVSTAAAQNSDEGEKFNREVISLYKMGKYQDALMPAKKAVEIREKELGAAHPNLAVSLNNLALVHATLGNYNEARPLYRRSLEIIEKTLGPEHLKVAISLDNQGLLYSYLGEFQNAETLHRHALDLREKKLGPFHPNIAISSNLLSGLYSAQREYKKAEPWEIRSLEISERTLGANHPNVAASLNNLALLYATMGEYNLAVPLYRRAVLISEKTLGPNHPNIAIALNNLADMYEKLGEYSKAQPLYAKALEIGEKNYEDKYHPTRLASSNSLDRVRSKIQIIKETFSKQVKIQSVK
;
A
#
# COMPACT_ATOMS: atom_id res chain seq x y z
N MET A 1 -42.17 -32.95 36.14
CA MET A 1 -42.29 -31.77 35.25
C MET A 1 -41.04 -31.71 34.38
N ARG A 2 -41.15 -32.01 33.07
CA ARG A 2 -40.03 -32.08 32.13
C ARG A 2 -39.54 -30.67 31.77
N LEU A 3 -38.33 -30.30 32.15
CA LEU A 3 -37.63 -29.14 31.60
C LEU A 3 -37.04 -29.53 30.23
N LYS A 4 -37.66 -29.04 29.16
CA LYS A 4 -37.17 -29.18 27.79
C LYS A 4 -35.85 -28.42 27.63
N THR A 5 -34.82 -29.14 27.25
CA THR A 5 -33.51 -28.62 26.84
C THR A 5 -33.61 -28.00 25.43
N HIS A 6 -33.45 -26.68 25.32
CA HIS A 6 -33.24 -25.98 24.04
C HIS A 6 -31.77 -25.56 23.94
N HIS A 7 -30.90 -26.47 23.49
CA HIS A 7 -29.45 -26.37 23.76
C HIS A 7 -28.42 -26.68 22.64
N PRO A 8 -28.72 -26.60 21.32
CA PRO A 8 -27.60 -26.44 20.35
C PRO A 8 -27.74 -25.30 19.32
N LYS A 9 -28.95 -24.98 18.85
CA LYS A 9 -29.13 -24.03 17.72
C LYS A 9 -28.92 -22.56 18.09
N TYR A 10 -29.20 -22.17 19.34
CA TYR A 10 -29.02 -20.80 19.81
C TYR A 10 -27.54 -20.48 20.10
N LEU A 11 -26.77 -21.45 20.61
CA LEU A 11 -25.33 -21.26 20.85
C LEU A 11 -24.54 -21.22 19.53
N SER A 12 -24.94 -21.98 18.51
CA SER A 12 -24.33 -21.90 17.18
C SER A 12 -24.65 -20.59 16.46
N ALA A 13 -25.88 -20.08 16.58
CA ALA A 13 -26.28 -18.80 16.00
C ALA A 13 -25.62 -17.61 16.70
N LEU A 14 -25.48 -17.65 18.03
CA LEU A 14 -24.79 -16.61 18.80
C LEU A 14 -23.28 -16.64 18.53
N ALA A 15 -22.65 -17.81 18.42
CA ALA A 15 -21.24 -17.94 18.05
C ALA A 15 -20.96 -17.50 16.60
N PHE A 16 -21.89 -17.74 15.67
CA PHE A 16 -21.80 -17.26 14.29
C PHE A 16 -21.93 -15.73 14.23
N LYS A 17 -22.90 -15.15 14.94
CA LYS A 17 -23.13 -13.70 15.00
C LYS A 17 -21.98 -12.95 15.69
N ILE A 18 -21.40 -13.49 16.77
CA ILE A 18 -20.20 -12.94 17.42
C ILE A 18 -18.96 -13.07 16.51
N ARG A 19 -18.88 -14.10 15.65
CA ARG A 19 -17.79 -14.25 14.66
C ARG A 19 -17.91 -13.24 13.51
N GLU A 20 -19.13 -12.98 13.03
CA GLU A 20 -19.43 -11.94 12.04
C GLU A 20 -19.23 -10.52 12.60
N GLU A 21 -19.69 -10.25 13.82
CA GLU A 21 -19.55 -8.95 14.49
C GLU A 21 -18.08 -8.63 14.83
N ASN A 22 -17.28 -9.64 15.22
CA ASN A 22 -15.84 -9.44 15.43
C ASN A 22 -15.04 -9.32 14.13
N GLN A 23 -15.44 -10.00 13.05
CA GLN A 23 -14.85 -9.76 11.72
C GLN A 23 -15.20 -8.35 11.23
N THR A 24 -16.46 -7.92 11.32
CA THR A 24 -16.89 -6.58 10.90
C THR A 24 -16.36 -5.44 11.77
N MET A 25 -16.16 -5.62 13.08
CA MET A 25 -15.51 -4.61 13.95
C MET A 25 -14.00 -4.47 13.72
N PHE A 26 -13.28 -5.57 13.44
CA PHE A 26 -11.85 -5.51 13.13
C PHE A 26 -11.63 -4.94 11.72
N PHE A 27 -12.43 -5.37 10.74
CA PHE A 27 -12.42 -4.77 9.39
C PHE A 27 -12.87 -3.30 9.43
N SER A 28 -13.86 -2.89 10.22
CA SER A 28 -14.28 -1.48 10.25
C SER A 28 -13.36 -0.56 11.04
N SER A 29 -12.64 -1.02 12.06
CA SER A 29 -11.64 -0.17 12.76
C SER A 29 -10.33 -0.05 11.97
N VAL A 30 -9.90 -1.14 11.32
CA VAL A 30 -8.74 -1.19 10.43
C VAL A 30 -9.07 -0.70 9.03
N LEU A 31 -10.32 -0.57 8.59
CA LEU A 31 -10.65 0.18 7.35
C LEU A 31 -11.09 1.60 7.66
N ARG A 32 -11.80 1.96 8.73
CA ARG A 32 -12.25 3.35 8.91
C ARG A 32 -11.12 4.31 9.31
N ARG A 33 -10.05 3.82 9.93
CA ARG A 33 -8.79 4.57 10.10
C ARG A 33 -7.81 4.38 8.95
N SER A 34 -8.07 3.41 8.06
CA SER A 34 -7.18 3.09 6.95
C SER A 34 -7.79 3.29 5.57
N SER A 35 -9.00 3.81 5.44
CA SER A 35 -9.53 4.30 4.17
C SER A 35 -8.68 5.47 3.65
N HIS A 36 -7.90 6.09 4.55
CA HIS A 36 -6.92 7.12 4.22
C HIS A 36 -5.46 6.62 4.29
N ILE A 37 -5.19 5.40 4.79
CA ILE A 37 -3.82 4.88 5.00
C ILE A 37 -3.51 3.63 4.14
N LEU A 38 -4.51 2.82 3.76
CA LEU A 38 -4.34 1.63 2.91
C LEU A 38 -4.24 1.93 1.41
N ILE A 39 -4.48 3.17 0.99
CA ILE A 39 -4.13 3.63 -0.37
C ILE A 39 -2.77 4.35 -0.38
N ALA A 40 -2.19 4.62 0.80
CA ALA A 40 -1.03 5.49 0.96
C ALA A 40 0.35 4.78 1.04
N LEU A 41 0.45 3.46 0.82
CA LEU A 41 1.73 2.73 0.94
C LEU A 41 2.23 2.04 -0.34
N GLY A 42 1.59 2.25 -1.49
CA GLY A 42 2.00 1.62 -2.75
C GLY A 42 1.88 2.49 -4.01
N VAL A 43 1.36 3.72 -3.89
CA VAL A 43 1.39 4.67 -5.00
C VAL A 43 2.75 5.35 -4.99
N LEU A 44 3.64 4.89 -5.87
CA LEU A 44 4.87 5.61 -6.18
C LEU A 44 4.45 6.95 -6.82
N LEU A 45 4.32 7.99 -6.00
CA LEU A 45 4.00 9.33 -6.46
C LEU A 45 5.18 9.88 -7.25
N ILE A 46 4.96 10.08 -8.54
CA ILE A 46 6.00 10.45 -9.49
C ILE A 46 6.16 11.97 -9.48
N PHE A 47 6.94 12.46 -8.52
CA PHE A 47 7.52 13.80 -8.64
C PHE A 47 8.42 13.84 -9.87
N VAL A 48 8.18 14.80 -10.77
CA VAL A 48 9.07 15.05 -11.90
C VAL A 48 10.16 15.99 -11.43
N SER A 49 11.40 15.53 -11.37
CA SER A 49 12.55 16.43 -11.20
C SER A 49 13.00 16.95 -12.56
N THR A 50 13.53 18.18 -12.60
CA THR A 50 14.22 18.69 -13.78
C THR A 50 15.64 18.08 -13.78
N ALA A 51 15.77 16.84 -14.27
CA ALA A 51 17.05 16.11 -14.24
C ALA A 51 18.20 16.74 -15.06
N ALA A 52 18.00 17.90 -15.68
CA ALA A 52 18.99 18.57 -16.50
C ALA A 52 18.90 20.09 -16.36
N ALA A 53 19.65 20.65 -15.41
CA ALA A 53 20.23 21.99 -15.55
C ALA A 53 21.34 22.19 -14.49
N GLN A 54 22.55 22.45 -14.96
CA GLN A 54 23.66 22.98 -14.15
C GLN A 54 23.41 24.43 -13.66
N ASN A 55 22.21 24.99 -13.91
CA ASN A 55 21.73 26.27 -13.40
C ASN A 55 20.36 26.04 -12.73
N SER A 56 20.30 25.84 -11.41
CA SER A 56 19.01 25.74 -10.72
C SER A 56 18.38 27.13 -10.62
N ASP A 57 17.35 27.39 -11.43
CA ASP A 57 16.50 28.58 -11.26
C ASP A 57 15.82 28.58 -9.88
N GLU A 58 15.35 29.74 -9.44
CA GLU A 58 14.75 29.89 -8.10
C GLU A 58 13.50 29.00 -7.94
N GLY A 59 12.76 28.76 -9.03
CA GLY A 59 11.63 27.83 -9.04
C GLY A 59 12.02 26.37 -8.80
N GLU A 60 13.21 25.93 -9.24
CA GLU A 60 13.73 24.59 -8.95
C GLU A 60 14.08 24.42 -7.47
N LYS A 61 14.58 25.47 -6.80
CA LYS A 61 14.83 25.41 -5.34
C LYS A 61 13.54 25.13 -4.58
N PHE A 62 12.46 25.85 -4.90
CA PHE A 62 11.15 25.61 -4.30
C PHE A 62 10.59 24.23 -4.65
N ASN A 63 10.76 23.71 -5.87
CA ASN A 63 10.33 22.34 -6.17
C ASN A 63 11.06 21.28 -5.34
N ARG A 64 12.36 21.45 -5.10
CA ARG A 64 13.11 20.54 -4.22
C ARG A 64 12.62 20.62 -2.78
N GLU A 65 12.29 21.83 -2.31
CA GLU A 65 11.68 22.03 -1.00
C GLU A 65 10.32 21.33 -0.90
N VAL A 66 9.45 21.48 -1.91
CA VAL A 66 8.17 20.76 -2.00
C VAL A 66 8.38 19.25 -1.88
N ILE A 67 9.30 18.68 -2.66
CA ILE A 67 9.60 17.25 -2.62
C ILE A 67 10.08 16.82 -1.23
N SER A 68 10.94 17.63 -0.59
CA SER A 68 11.45 17.36 0.75
C SER A 68 10.34 17.36 1.79
N LEU A 69 9.53 18.42 1.84
CA LEU A 69 8.40 18.55 2.77
C LEU A 69 7.37 17.43 2.56
N TYR A 70 7.10 17.09 1.30
CA TYR A 70 6.20 15.99 0.96
C TYR A 70 6.72 14.64 1.47
N LYS A 71 8.01 14.34 1.29
CA LYS A 71 8.65 13.13 1.83
C LYS A 71 8.60 13.06 3.35
N MET A 72 8.59 14.21 4.04
CA MET A 72 8.44 14.30 5.49
C MET A 72 6.98 14.20 5.96
N GLY A 73 6.01 14.07 5.04
CA GLY A 73 4.58 14.08 5.36
C GLY A 73 4.02 15.47 5.69
N LYS A 74 4.82 16.53 5.51
CA LYS A 74 4.45 17.92 5.79
C LYS A 74 3.73 18.55 4.59
N TYR A 75 2.59 17.98 4.22
CA TYR A 75 1.88 18.36 2.99
C TYR A 75 1.36 19.79 3.02
N GLN A 76 0.87 20.24 4.18
CA GLN A 76 0.38 21.61 4.33
C GLN A 76 1.49 22.64 4.16
N ASP A 77 2.68 22.37 4.71
CA ASP A 77 3.85 23.25 4.59
C ASP A 77 4.35 23.31 3.15
N ALA A 78 4.17 22.24 2.36
CA ALA A 78 4.58 22.18 0.96
C ALA A 78 3.74 23.08 0.03
N LEU A 79 2.57 23.55 0.47
CA LEU A 79 1.64 24.32 -0.37
C LEU A 79 2.22 25.68 -0.78
N MET A 80 2.83 26.40 0.16
CA MET A 80 3.39 27.73 -0.12
C MET A 80 4.61 27.68 -1.04
N PRO A 81 5.62 26.81 -0.81
CA PRO A 81 6.71 26.58 -1.77
C PRO A 81 6.21 26.17 -3.16
N ALA A 82 5.19 25.30 -3.24
CA ALA A 82 4.64 24.87 -4.53
C ALA A 82 4.01 26.03 -5.33
N LYS A 83 3.27 26.92 -4.66
CA LYS A 83 2.70 28.13 -5.31
C LYS A 83 3.81 29.05 -5.82
N LYS A 84 4.83 29.33 -4.99
CA LYS A 84 5.99 30.14 -5.39
C LYS A 84 6.73 29.54 -6.59
N ALA A 85 6.90 28.22 -6.63
CA ALA A 85 7.54 27.53 -7.75
C ALA A 85 6.76 27.68 -9.06
N VAL A 86 5.43 27.77 -9.01
CA VAL A 86 4.59 28.03 -10.19
C VAL A 86 4.71 29.50 -10.60
N GLU A 87 4.55 30.44 -9.66
CA GLU A 87 4.61 31.89 -9.92
C GLU A 87 5.95 32.30 -10.54
N ILE A 88 7.06 31.85 -9.98
CA ILE A 88 8.41 32.16 -10.48
C ILE A 88 8.59 31.61 -11.90
N ARG A 89 8.26 30.34 -12.14
CA ARG A 89 8.45 29.73 -13.47
C ARG A 89 7.52 30.32 -14.51
N GLU A 90 6.30 30.69 -14.13
CA GLU A 90 5.37 31.35 -15.03
C GLU A 90 5.89 32.73 -15.44
N LYS A 91 6.44 33.49 -14.48
CA LYS A 91 7.04 34.81 -14.73
C LYS A 91 8.33 34.74 -15.56
N GLU A 92 9.24 33.83 -15.22
CA GLU A 92 10.60 33.79 -15.80
C GLU A 92 10.69 33.01 -17.10
N LEU A 93 9.91 31.93 -17.23
CA LEU A 93 10.01 31.00 -18.36
C LEU A 93 8.80 31.09 -19.30
N GLY A 94 7.71 31.69 -18.84
CA GLY A 94 6.47 31.86 -19.60
C GLY A 94 5.48 30.70 -19.49
N ALA A 95 4.24 30.96 -19.91
CA ALA A 95 3.08 30.09 -19.69
C ALA A 95 3.12 28.73 -20.42
N ALA A 96 4.01 28.56 -21.40
CA ALA A 96 4.14 27.34 -22.20
C ALA A 96 5.41 26.53 -21.87
N HIS A 97 6.18 26.89 -20.85
CA HIS A 97 7.46 26.24 -20.60
C HIS A 97 7.32 24.87 -19.91
N PRO A 98 8.05 23.81 -20.33
CA PRO A 98 7.98 22.48 -19.70
C PRO A 98 8.26 22.46 -18.19
N ASN A 99 9.15 23.32 -17.70
CA ASN A 99 9.42 23.42 -16.26
C ASN A 99 8.25 24.04 -15.48
N LEU A 100 7.44 24.93 -16.08
CA LEU A 100 6.20 25.40 -15.45
C LEU A 100 5.25 24.23 -15.28
N ALA A 101 5.12 23.36 -16.29
CA ALA A 101 4.28 22.16 -16.19
C ALA A 101 4.70 21.24 -15.04
N VAL A 102 6.00 21.10 -14.77
CA VAL A 102 6.51 20.35 -13.61
C VAL A 102 6.06 21.00 -12.29
N SER A 103 6.18 22.33 -12.15
CA SER A 103 5.71 23.02 -10.94
C SER A 103 4.19 22.89 -10.76
N LEU A 104 3.43 23.02 -11.85
CA LEU A 104 1.97 22.85 -11.84
C LEU A 104 1.57 21.45 -11.40
N ASN A 105 2.26 20.41 -11.90
CA ASN A 105 2.03 19.03 -11.48
C ASN A 105 2.32 18.84 -9.97
N ASN A 106 3.41 19.41 -9.47
CA ASN A 106 3.77 19.30 -8.06
C ASN A 106 2.79 20.03 -7.15
N LEU A 107 2.33 21.23 -7.55
CA LEU A 107 1.30 21.97 -6.83
C LEU A 107 -0.04 21.21 -6.85
N ALA A 108 -0.42 20.64 -7.99
CA ALA A 108 -1.62 19.82 -8.12
C ALA A 108 -1.57 18.60 -7.19
N LEU A 109 -0.41 17.94 -7.09
CA LEU A 109 -0.19 16.84 -6.17
C LEU A 109 -0.37 17.26 -4.71
N VAL A 110 0.23 18.38 -4.30
CA VAL A 110 0.06 18.90 -2.94
C VAL A 110 -1.43 19.18 -2.65
N HIS A 111 -2.14 19.83 -3.57
CA HIS A 111 -3.58 20.05 -3.44
C HIS A 111 -4.37 18.75 -3.31
N ALA A 112 -4.13 17.77 -4.18
CA ALA A 112 -4.82 16.49 -4.14
C ALA A 112 -4.60 15.76 -2.81
N THR A 113 -3.38 15.75 -2.29
CA THR A 113 -3.03 15.12 -1.00
C THR A 113 -3.71 15.79 0.19
N LEU A 114 -3.97 17.09 0.09
CA LEU A 114 -4.73 17.85 1.09
C LEU A 114 -6.26 17.72 0.92
N GLY A 115 -6.73 16.96 -0.07
CA GLY A 115 -8.17 16.82 -0.38
C GLY A 115 -8.77 17.95 -1.21
N ASN A 116 -7.93 18.90 -1.67
CA ASN A 116 -8.33 20.05 -2.48
C ASN A 116 -8.40 19.65 -3.97
N TYR A 117 -9.31 18.72 -4.29
CA TYR A 117 -9.37 18.10 -5.62
C TYR A 117 -9.81 19.08 -6.72
N ASN A 118 -10.67 20.05 -6.38
CA ASN A 118 -11.15 21.07 -7.31
C ASN A 118 -10.02 21.99 -7.78
N GLU A 119 -9.05 22.25 -6.92
CA GLU A 119 -7.85 23.03 -7.19
C GLU A 119 -6.81 22.20 -7.94
N ALA A 120 -6.66 20.91 -7.61
CA ALA A 120 -5.70 20.02 -8.26
C ALA A 120 -6.02 19.75 -9.74
N ARG A 121 -7.31 19.55 -10.06
CA ARG A 121 -7.77 19.17 -11.40
C ARG A 121 -7.32 20.15 -12.52
N PRO A 122 -7.58 21.47 -12.45
CA PRO A 122 -7.16 22.39 -13.51
C PRO A 122 -5.64 22.50 -13.62
N LEU A 123 -4.90 22.35 -12.51
CA LEU A 123 -3.44 22.39 -12.50
C LEU A 123 -2.83 21.19 -13.24
N TYR A 124 -3.33 19.98 -12.99
CA TYR A 124 -2.88 18.80 -13.74
C TYR A 124 -3.22 18.89 -15.21
N ARG A 125 -4.43 19.34 -15.55
CA ARG A 125 -4.84 19.54 -16.95
C ARG A 125 -3.92 20.51 -17.66
N ARG A 126 -3.64 21.68 -17.06
CA ARG A 126 -2.72 22.69 -17.61
C ARG A 126 -1.30 22.13 -17.74
N SER A 127 -0.83 21.36 -16.77
CA SER A 127 0.48 20.68 -16.84
C SER A 127 0.57 19.73 -18.03
N LEU A 128 -0.45 18.87 -18.22
CA LEU A 128 -0.51 17.94 -19.34
C LEU A 128 -0.53 18.67 -20.69
N GLU A 129 -1.41 19.67 -20.85
CA GLU A 129 -1.51 20.48 -22.07
C GLU A 129 -0.15 21.11 -22.47
N ILE A 130 0.58 21.65 -21.49
CA ILE A 130 1.91 22.22 -21.73
C ILE A 130 2.90 21.13 -22.17
N ILE A 131 2.95 19.99 -21.47
CA ILE A 131 3.89 18.89 -21.78
C ILE A 131 3.61 18.30 -23.16
N GLU A 132 2.34 18.04 -23.51
CA GLU A 132 1.96 17.52 -24.81
C GLU A 132 2.32 18.48 -25.94
N LYS A 133 2.04 19.78 -25.76
CA LYS A 133 2.36 20.80 -26.77
C LYS A 133 3.87 20.99 -26.97
N THR A 134 4.65 20.89 -25.89
CA THR A 134 6.09 21.21 -25.92
C THR A 134 6.98 20.03 -26.25
N LEU A 135 6.64 18.83 -25.76
CA LEU A 135 7.46 17.63 -25.90
C LEU A 135 6.82 16.60 -26.85
N GLY A 136 5.57 16.82 -27.24
CA GLY A 136 4.77 15.91 -28.06
C GLY A 136 3.98 14.91 -27.20
N PRO A 137 2.84 14.40 -27.72
CA PRO A 137 1.94 13.49 -27.00
C PRO A 137 2.59 12.13 -26.69
N GLU A 138 3.64 11.74 -27.43
CA GLU A 138 4.34 10.48 -27.18
C GLU A 138 5.52 10.59 -26.18
N HIS A 139 5.72 11.74 -25.54
CA HIS A 139 6.85 11.92 -24.63
C HIS A 139 6.59 11.24 -23.27
N LEU A 140 7.57 10.56 -22.67
CA LEU A 140 7.40 9.82 -21.40
C LEU A 140 6.90 10.68 -20.21
N LYS A 141 7.14 12.00 -20.23
CA LYS A 141 6.57 12.92 -19.23
C LYS A 141 5.04 13.03 -19.33
N VAL A 142 4.44 12.79 -20.50
CA VAL A 142 2.98 12.68 -20.68
C VAL A 142 2.45 11.53 -19.82
N ALA A 143 3.08 10.35 -19.86
CA ALA A 143 2.66 9.21 -19.03
C ALA A 143 2.67 9.53 -17.52
N ILE A 144 3.61 10.35 -17.05
CA ILE A 144 3.64 10.78 -15.64
C ILE A 144 2.44 11.69 -15.32
N SER A 145 2.17 12.67 -16.16
CA SER A 145 1.03 13.57 -16.00
C SER A 145 -0.32 12.85 -16.11
N LEU A 146 -0.43 11.85 -16.98
CA LEU A 146 -1.61 10.99 -17.11
C LEU A 146 -1.84 10.17 -15.84
N ASP A 147 -0.80 9.54 -15.28
CA ASP A 147 -0.92 8.77 -14.04
C ASP A 147 -1.34 9.63 -12.84
N ASN A 148 -0.78 10.83 -12.71
CA ASN A 148 -1.15 11.72 -11.60
C ASN A 148 -2.62 12.19 -11.72
N GLN A 149 -3.12 12.38 -12.94
CA GLN A 149 -4.55 12.62 -13.18
C GLN A 149 -5.40 11.37 -12.93
N GLY A 150 -4.93 10.19 -13.32
CA GLY A 150 -5.62 8.92 -13.05
C GLY A 150 -5.79 8.66 -11.56
N LEU A 151 -4.76 8.98 -10.76
CA LEU A 151 -4.84 8.94 -9.31
C LEU A 151 -5.88 9.91 -8.76
N LEU A 152 -5.92 11.16 -9.25
CA LEU A 152 -6.94 12.13 -8.86
C LEU A 152 -8.35 11.61 -9.17
N TYR A 153 -8.58 11.06 -10.36
CA TYR A 153 -9.87 10.48 -10.72
C TYR A 153 -10.23 9.26 -9.87
N SER A 154 -9.25 8.45 -9.49
CA SER A 154 -9.46 7.34 -8.55
C SER A 154 -9.96 7.84 -7.20
N TYR A 155 -9.39 8.94 -6.67
CA TYR A 155 -9.84 9.55 -5.42
C TYR A 155 -11.24 10.16 -5.51
N LEU A 156 -11.62 10.66 -6.68
CA LEU A 156 -12.96 11.19 -6.95
C LEU A 156 -14.01 10.09 -7.22
N GLY A 157 -13.60 8.82 -7.30
CA GLY A 157 -14.47 7.69 -7.66
C GLY A 157 -14.80 7.61 -9.15
N GLU A 158 -14.13 8.40 -9.99
CA GLU A 158 -14.25 8.38 -11.46
C GLU A 158 -13.37 7.26 -12.05
N PHE A 159 -13.64 6.01 -11.67
CA PHE A 159 -12.74 4.88 -11.92
C PHE A 159 -12.50 4.57 -13.41
N GLN A 160 -13.50 4.75 -14.28
CA GLN A 160 -13.34 4.53 -15.72
C GLN A 160 -12.39 5.57 -16.35
N ASN A 161 -12.47 6.82 -15.90
CA ASN A 161 -11.57 7.88 -16.34
C ASN A 161 -10.14 7.59 -15.86
N ALA A 162 -10.00 7.16 -14.60
CA ALA A 162 -8.71 6.73 -14.05
C ALA A 162 -8.10 5.57 -14.83
N GLU A 163 -8.88 4.53 -15.12
CA GLU A 163 -8.42 3.37 -15.89
C GLU A 163 -7.91 3.79 -17.27
N THR A 164 -8.66 4.62 -17.97
CA THR A 164 -8.30 5.13 -19.31
C THR A 164 -6.95 5.83 -19.28
N LEU A 165 -6.73 6.71 -18.30
CA LEU A 165 -5.47 7.44 -18.18
C LEU A 165 -4.29 6.53 -17.81
N HIS A 166 -4.47 5.61 -16.86
CA HIS A 166 -3.41 4.68 -16.46
C HIS A 166 -3.04 3.71 -17.58
N ARG A 167 -4.02 3.23 -18.36
CA ARG A 167 -3.77 2.40 -19.54
C ARG A 167 -3.02 3.18 -20.62
N HIS A 168 -3.41 4.42 -20.89
CA HIS A 168 -2.70 5.27 -21.85
C HIS A 168 -1.24 5.53 -21.39
N ALA A 169 -1.02 5.81 -20.11
CA ALA A 169 0.32 5.96 -19.55
C ALA A 169 1.16 4.67 -19.67
N LEU A 170 0.55 3.52 -19.41
CA LEU A 170 1.18 2.21 -19.57
C LEU A 170 1.59 1.97 -21.03
N ASP A 171 0.66 2.11 -21.98
CA ASP A 171 0.90 1.87 -23.40
C ASP A 171 2.05 2.75 -23.91
N LEU A 172 2.10 4.01 -23.47
CA LEU A 172 3.19 4.92 -23.83
C LEU A 172 4.54 4.45 -23.31
N ARG A 173 4.59 3.97 -22.06
CA ARG A 173 5.82 3.45 -21.46
C ARG A 173 6.25 2.15 -22.12
N GLU A 174 5.32 1.24 -22.41
CA GLU A 174 5.64 -0.02 -23.09
C GLU A 174 6.24 0.24 -24.47
N LYS A 175 5.63 1.14 -25.25
CA LYS A 175 6.12 1.50 -26.59
C LYS A 175 7.53 2.11 -26.57
N LYS A 176 7.85 2.95 -25.58
CA LYS A 176 9.14 3.68 -25.52
C LYS A 176 10.24 2.96 -24.75
N LEU A 177 9.90 2.16 -23.75
CA LEU A 177 10.85 1.57 -22.79
C LEU A 177 10.91 0.04 -22.87
N GLY A 178 9.93 -0.59 -23.50
CA GLY A 178 9.75 -2.02 -23.51
C GLY A 178 8.99 -2.56 -22.27
N PRO A 179 8.50 -3.81 -22.33
CA PRO A 179 7.53 -4.35 -21.37
C PRO A 179 8.10 -4.67 -19.99
N PHE A 180 9.43 -4.73 -19.84
CA PHE A 180 10.10 -5.06 -18.58
C PHE A 180 10.85 -3.89 -17.94
N HIS A 181 10.67 -2.66 -18.44
CA HIS A 181 11.28 -1.51 -17.82
C HIS A 181 10.68 -1.27 -16.42
N PRO A 182 11.47 -0.87 -15.39
CA PRO A 182 10.95 -0.65 -14.02
C PRO A 182 9.72 0.26 -13.93
N ASN A 183 9.62 1.28 -14.79
CA ASN A 183 8.44 2.16 -14.86
C ASN A 183 7.13 1.44 -15.25
N ILE A 184 7.19 0.26 -15.87
CA ILE A 184 6.00 -0.57 -16.15
C ILE A 184 5.45 -1.17 -14.85
N ALA A 185 6.29 -1.46 -13.86
CA ALA A 185 5.85 -1.92 -12.55
C ALA A 185 5.05 -0.81 -11.83
N ILE A 186 5.43 0.46 -12.01
CA ILE A 186 4.66 1.61 -11.49
C ILE A 186 3.25 1.62 -12.09
N SER A 187 3.12 1.58 -13.41
CA SER A 187 1.81 1.51 -14.09
C SER A 187 0.98 0.31 -13.64
N SER A 188 1.62 -0.84 -13.48
CA SER A 188 0.95 -2.07 -13.02
C SER A 188 0.40 -1.89 -11.60
N ASN A 189 1.19 -1.33 -10.67
CA ASN A 189 0.73 -1.05 -9.31
C ASN A 189 -0.44 -0.06 -9.29
N LEU A 190 -0.44 0.96 -10.16
CA LEU A 190 -1.54 1.93 -10.28
C LEU A 190 -2.84 1.26 -10.73
N LEU A 191 -2.78 0.41 -11.76
CA LEU A 191 -3.94 -0.35 -12.24
C LEU A 191 -4.42 -1.38 -11.20
N SER A 192 -3.50 -2.07 -10.51
CA SER A 192 -3.83 -2.95 -9.38
C SER A 192 -4.58 -2.20 -8.27
N GLY A 193 -4.04 -1.05 -7.85
CA GLY A 193 -4.65 -0.21 -6.82
C GLY A 193 -6.04 0.28 -7.22
N LEU A 194 -6.21 0.69 -8.48
CA LEU A 194 -7.49 1.11 -9.03
C LEU A 194 -8.55 0.01 -8.97
N TYR A 195 -8.21 -1.22 -9.39
CA TYR A 195 -9.15 -2.34 -9.31
C TYR A 195 -9.39 -2.79 -7.86
N SER A 196 -8.37 -2.74 -7.01
CA SER A 196 -8.50 -3.06 -5.59
C SER A 196 -9.40 -2.09 -4.85
N ALA A 197 -9.37 -0.80 -5.19
CA ALA A 197 -10.29 0.22 -4.65
C ALA A 197 -11.76 -0.07 -5.01
N GLN A 198 -11.99 -0.68 -6.17
CA GLN A 198 -13.31 -1.16 -6.62
C GLN A 198 -13.67 -2.55 -6.08
N ARG A 199 -12.80 -3.18 -5.27
CA ARG A 199 -12.92 -4.57 -4.80
C ARG A 199 -12.90 -5.60 -5.93
N GLU A 200 -12.41 -5.22 -7.11
CA GLU A 200 -12.24 -6.09 -8.27
C GLU A 200 -10.89 -6.82 -8.21
N TYR A 201 -10.64 -7.54 -7.12
CA TYR A 201 -9.32 -8.10 -6.82
C TYR A 201 -8.79 -9.07 -7.89
N LYS A 202 -9.69 -9.77 -8.59
CA LYS A 202 -9.31 -10.64 -9.72
C LYS A 202 -8.80 -9.87 -10.94
N LYS A 203 -9.23 -8.63 -11.14
CA LYS A 203 -8.64 -7.74 -12.16
C LYS A 203 -7.32 -7.13 -11.69
N ALA A 204 -7.13 -6.94 -10.38
CA ALA A 204 -5.89 -6.44 -9.80
C ALA A 204 -4.74 -7.48 -9.84
N GLU A 205 -5.05 -8.75 -9.60
CA GLU A 205 -4.09 -9.86 -9.53
C GLU A 205 -3.06 -9.92 -10.68
N PRO A 206 -3.44 -9.89 -11.97
CA PRO A 206 -2.47 -9.93 -13.06
C PRO A 206 -1.49 -8.74 -13.04
N TRP A 207 -1.90 -7.58 -12.52
CA TRP A 207 -1.04 -6.41 -12.44
C TRP A 207 -0.01 -6.52 -11.31
N GLU A 208 -0.38 -7.06 -10.15
CA GLU A 208 0.58 -7.36 -9.08
C GLU A 208 1.60 -8.42 -9.50
N ILE A 209 1.14 -9.48 -10.19
CA ILE A 209 2.03 -10.51 -10.74
C ILE A 209 3.01 -9.89 -11.74
N ARG A 210 2.51 -9.05 -12.64
CA ARG A 210 3.35 -8.35 -13.63
C ARG A 210 4.38 -7.43 -12.97
N SER A 211 3.97 -6.68 -11.95
CA SER A 211 4.86 -5.81 -11.17
C SER A 211 5.97 -6.59 -10.48
N LEU A 212 5.63 -7.73 -9.86
CA LEU A 212 6.59 -8.63 -9.25
C LEU A 212 7.59 -9.19 -10.28
N GLU A 213 7.10 -9.67 -11.43
CA GLU A 213 7.95 -10.21 -12.49
C GLU A 213 8.97 -9.17 -12.99
N ILE A 214 8.51 -7.92 -13.20
CA ILE A 214 9.38 -6.82 -13.62
C ILE A 214 10.44 -6.55 -12.56
N SER A 215 10.05 -6.43 -11.28
CA SER A 215 10.97 -6.20 -10.17
C SER A 215 12.03 -7.30 -10.06
N GLU A 216 11.64 -8.57 -10.22
CA GLU A 216 12.58 -9.70 -10.17
C GLU A 216 13.58 -9.68 -11.32
N ARG A 217 13.11 -9.41 -12.54
CA ARG A 217 13.97 -9.37 -13.73
C ARG A 217 14.94 -8.19 -13.70
N THR A 218 14.50 -7.04 -13.21
CA THR A 218 15.28 -5.80 -13.28
C THR A 218 16.22 -5.61 -12.09
N LEU A 219 15.84 -6.07 -10.90
CA LEU A 219 16.60 -5.85 -9.67
C LEU A 219 17.22 -7.12 -9.09
N GLY A 220 16.78 -8.29 -9.57
CA GLY A 220 17.16 -9.60 -9.06
C GLY A 220 16.25 -10.08 -7.92
N ALA A 221 16.09 -11.39 -7.82
CA ALA A 221 15.11 -12.06 -6.96
C ALA A 221 15.23 -11.80 -5.44
N ASN A 222 16.36 -11.23 -4.99
CA ASN A 222 16.67 -10.95 -3.57
C ASN A 222 16.74 -9.44 -3.26
N HIS A 223 16.32 -8.57 -4.18
CA HIS A 223 16.35 -7.13 -3.95
C HIS A 223 15.22 -6.68 -3.01
N PRO A 224 15.43 -5.68 -2.12
CA PRO A 224 14.40 -5.18 -1.20
C PRO A 224 13.06 -4.82 -1.88
N ASN A 225 13.09 -4.21 -3.07
CA ASN A 225 11.86 -3.88 -3.81
C ASN A 225 11.09 -5.13 -4.26
N VAL A 226 11.74 -6.27 -4.47
CA VAL A 226 11.03 -7.54 -4.72
C VAL A 226 10.25 -7.97 -3.48
N ALA A 227 10.78 -7.75 -2.27
CA ALA A 227 10.03 -8.00 -1.04
C ALA A 227 8.78 -7.11 -0.94
N ALA A 228 8.86 -5.85 -1.39
CA ALA A 228 7.71 -4.95 -1.45
C ALA A 228 6.64 -5.46 -2.44
N SER A 229 7.02 -5.84 -3.68
CA SER A 229 6.09 -6.42 -4.65
C SER A 229 5.46 -7.74 -4.14
N LEU A 230 6.25 -8.60 -3.50
CA LEU A 230 5.75 -9.83 -2.88
C LEU A 230 4.72 -9.54 -1.78
N ASN A 231 4.96 -8.53 -0.94
CA ASN A 231 4.02 -8.11 0.09
C ASN A 231 2.71 -7.59 -0.49
N ASN A 232 2.75 -6.81 -1.58
CA ASN A 232 1.53 -6.30 -2.22
C ASN A 232 0.67 -7.43 -2.79
N LEU A 233 1.28 -8.37 -3.52
CA LEU A 233 0.56 -9.54 -4.04
C LEU A 233 0.03 -10.43 -2.91
N ALA A 234 0.81 -10.62 -1.84
CA ALA A 234 0.37 -11.37 -0.66
C ALA A 234 -0.82 -10.70 0.05
N LEU A 235 -0.80 -9.37 0.16
CA LEU A 235 -1.90 -8.59 0.73
C LEU A 235 -3.16 -8.69 -0.13
N LEU A 236 -3.02 -8.69 -1.45
CA LEU A 236 -4.14 -8.90 -2.36
C LEU A 236 -4.78 -10.28 -2.14
N TYR A 237 -3.97 -11.34 -2.09
CA TYR A 237 -4.46 -12.69 -1.78
C TYR A 237 -5.09 -12.78 -0.38
N ALA A 238 -4.47 -12.18 0.63
CA ALA A 238 -5.03 -12.13 1.98
C ALA A 238 -6.39 -11.43 2.01
N THR A 239 -6.55 -10.35 1.24
CA THR A 239 -7.80 -9.59 1.11
C THR A 239 -8.90 -10.41 0.42
N MET A 240 -8.53 -11.28 -0.53
CA MET A 240 -9.44 -12.26 -1.13
C MET A 240 -9.75 -13.46 -0.21
N GLY A 241 -9.10 -13.57 0.95
CA GLY A 241 -9.21 -14.72 1.84
C GLY A 241 -8.37 -15.93 1.40
N GLU A 242 -7.55 -15.78 0.36
CA GLU A 242 -6.69 -16.81 -0.22
C GLU A 242 -5.37 -16.93 0.57
N TYR A 243 -5.47 -17.18 1.87
CA TYR A 243 -4.33 -17.15 2.79
C TYR A 243 -3.23 -18.15 2.41
N ASN A 244 -3.60 -19.29 1.81
CA ASN A 244 -2.65 -20.29 1.33
C ASN A 244 -1.75 -19.76 0.20
N LEU A 245 -2.24 -18.82 -0.62
CA LEU A 245 -1.45 -18.14 -1.65
C LEU A 245 -0.59 -17.01 -1.06
N ALA A 246 -1.08 -16.34 -0.02
CA ALA A 246 -0.36 -15.24 0.64
C ALA A 246 0.86 -15.71 1.46
N VAL A 247 0.74 -16.83 2.20
CA VAL A 247 1.82 -17.35 3.08
C VAL A 247 3.18 -17.50 2.38
N PRO A 248 3.31 -18.20 1.23
CA PRO A 248 4.62 -18.36 0.59
C PRO A 248 5.24 -17.03 0.14
N LEU A 249 4.41 -16.06 -0.27
CA LEU A 249 4.86 -14.74 -0.69
C LEU A 249 5.37 -13.91 0.50
N TYR A 250 4.60 -13.83 1.58
CA TYR A 250 5.03 -13.15 2.81
C TYR A 250 6.29 -13.79 3.39
N ARG A 251 6.37 -15.13 3.40
CA ARG A 251 7.58 -15.84 3.86
C ARG A 251 8.80 -15.43 3.06
N ARG A 252 8.68 -15.35 1.73
CA ARG A 252 9.77 -14.94 0.86
C ARG A 252 10.14 -13.47 1.07
N ALA A 253 9.16 -12.58 1.24
CA ALA A 253 9.39 -11.17 1.53
C ALA A 253 10.13 -10.96 2.87
N VAL A 254 9.78 -11.72 3.91
CA VAL A 254 10.49 -11.72 5.20
C VAL A 254 11.96 -12.12 5.00
N LEU A 255 12.23 -13.23 4.29
CA LEU A 255 13.60 -13.70 4.07
C LEU A 255 14.47 -12.67 3.34
N ILE A 256 13.93 -12.05 2.29
CA ILE A 256 14.64 -10.99 1.55
C ILE A 256 14.90 -9.79 2.48
N SER A 257 13.90 -9.37 3.24
CA SER A 257 14.01 -8.22 4.14
C SER A 257 15.04 -8.48 5.25
N GLU A 258 15.03 -9.67 5.86
CA GLU A 258 15.98 -10.04 6.92
C GLU A 258 17.42 -10.04 6.40
N LYS A 259 17.64 -10.55 5.17
CA LYS A 259 18.97 -10.56 4.55
C LYS A 259 19.48 -9.16 4.22
N THR A 260 18.59 -8.23 3.87
CA THR A 260 18.96 -6.90 3.36
C THR A 260 19.04 -5.84 4.45
N LEU A 261 18.14 -5.88 5.43
CA LEU A 261 18.04 -4.90 6.53
C LEU A 261 18.64 -5.40 7.85
N GLY A 262 18.86 -6.71 7.96
CA GLY A 262 19.24 -7.37 9.21
C GLY A 262 18.02 -7.82 10.02
N PRO A 263 18.18 -8.83 10.89
CA PRO A 263 17.07 -9.52 11.56
C PRO A 263 16.35 -8.67 12.62
N ASN A 264 16.96 -7.58 13.10
CA ASN A 264 16.39 -6.70 14.13
C ASN A 264 15.83 -5.39 13.56
N HIS A 265 15.79 -5.20 12.24
CA HIS A 265 15.26 -3.97 11.66
C HIS A 265 13.73 -3.87 11.90
N PRO A 266 13.17 -2.69 12.23
CA PRO A 266 11.74 -2.55 12.56
C PRO A 266 10.77 -3.08 11.49
N ASN A 267 11.10 -2.92 10.20
CA ASN A 267 10.31 -3.45 9.09
C ASN A 267 10.16 -4.99 9.12
N ILE A 268 11.10 -5.72 9.74
CA ILE A 268 11.00 -7.17 9.92
C ILE A 268 9.85 -7.51 10.85
N ALA A 269 9.61 -6.73 11.91
CA ALA A 269 8.48 -6.95 12.81
C ALA A 269 7.13 -6.85 12.07
N ILE A 270 7.00 -5.86 11.18
CA ILE A 270 5.79 -5.69 10.36
C ILE A 270 5.60 -6.89 9.42
N ALA A 271 6.66 -7.31 8.72
CA ALA A 271 6.58 -8.45 7.80
C ALA A 271 6.27 -9.77 8.53
N LEU A 272 6.85 -9.98 9.71
CA LEU A 272 6.57 -11.14 10.56
C LEU A 272 5.12 -11.15 11.07
N ASN A 273 4.58 -10.00 11.47
CA ASN A 273 3.17 -9.87 11.85
C ASN A 273 2.25 -10.26 10.68
N ASN A 274 2.51 -9.75 9.48
CA ASN A 274 1.70 -10.08 8.30
C ASN A 274 1.70 -11.59 8.01
N LEU A 275 2.87 -12.24 8.10
CA LEU A 275 2.97 -13.69 7.94
C LEU A 275 2.25 -14.45 9.06
N ALA A 276 2.39 -14.01 10.31
CA ALA A 276 1.74 -14.60 11.47
C ALA A 276 0.22 -14.49 11.40
N ASP A 277 -0.31 -13.35 10.95
CA ASP A 277 -1.72 -13.12 10.67
C ASP A 277 -2.25 -14.17 9.70
N MET A 278 -1.51 -14.50 8.64
CA MET A 278 -1.96 -15.52 7.69
C MET A 278 -2.05 -16.90 8.33
N TYR A 279 -1.04 -17.29 9.12
CA TYR A 279 -1.10 -18.56 9.86
C TYR A 279 -2.23 -18.58 10.87
N GLU A 280 -2.51 -17.47 11.55
CA GLU A 280 -3.65 -17.37 12.46
C GLU A 280 -4.97 -17.55 11.71
N LYS A 281 -5.15 -16.92 10.54
CA LYS A 281 -6.36 -17.07 9.72
C LYS A 281 -6.55 -18.50 9.22
N LEU A 282 -5.46 -19.23 9.00
CA LEU A 282 -5.47 -20.67 8.68
C LEU A 282 -5.70 -21.57 9.91
N GLY A 283 -5.73 -21.01 11.13
CA GLY A 283 -5.83 -21.78 12.37
C GLY A 283 -4.53 -22.46 12.80
N GLU A 284 -3.42 -22.17 12.12
CA GLU A 284 -2.09 -22.69 12.41
C GLU A 284 -1.40 -21.88 13.52
N TYR A 285 -2.07 -21.80 14.66
CA TYR A 285 -1.65 -20.97 15.81
C TYR A 285 -0.24 -21.28 16.30
N SER A 286 0.21 -22.54 16.20
CA SER A 286 1.56 -22.97 16.56
C SER A 286 2.65 -22.36 15.66
N LYS A 287 2.33 -22.04 14.39
CA LYS A 287 3.24 -21.33 13.48
C LYS A 287 3.15 -19.81 13.65
N ALA A 288 1.96 -19.27 13.96
CA ALA A 288 1.76 -17.84 14.19
C ALA A 288 2.46 -17.34 15.46
N GLN A 289 2.35 -18.08 16.57
CA GLN A 289 2.89 -17.67 17.88
C GLN A 289 4.37 -17.25 17.87
N PRO A 290 5.33 -18.06 17.36
CA PRO A 290 6.74 -17.67 17.36
C PRO A 290 7.03 -16.44 16.50
N LEU A 291 6.25 -16.21 15.44
CA LEU A 291 6.41 -15.05 14.57
C LEU A 291 5.96 -13.77 15.26
N TYR A 292 4.78 -13.78 15.92
CA TYR A 292 4.33 -12.64 16.73
C TYR A 292 5.29 -12.35 17.89
N ALA A 293 5.83 -13.39 18.54
CA ALA A 293 6.81 -13.23 19.61
C ALA A 293 8.10 -12.55 19.10
N LYS A 294 8.62 -12.99 17.96
CA LYS A 294 9.80 -12.36 17.34
C LYS A 294 9.51 -10.92 16.89
N ALA A 295 8.33 -10.66 16.32
CA ALA A 295 7.92 -9.30 15.95
C ALA A 295 7.83 -8.36 17.16
N LEU A 296 7.29 -8.85 18.28
CA LEU A 296 7.24 -8.11 19.53
C LEU A 296 8.65 -7.79 20.05
N GLU A 297 9.55 -8.79 20.09
CA GLU A 297 10.94 -8.61 20.54
C GLU A 297 11.66 -7.54 19.71
N ILE A 298 11.52 -7.59 18.37
CA ILE A 298 12.10 -6.57 17.48
C ILE A 298 11.49 -5.20 17.78
N GLY A 299 10.17 -5.13 17.98
CA GLY A 299 9.49 -3.89 18.35
C GLY A 299 10.01 -3.30 19.66
N GLU A 300 10.22 -4.13 20.69
CA GLU A 300 10.73 -3.72 22.00
C GLU A 300 12.16 -3.17 21.93
N LYS A 301 13.02 -3.76 21.07
CA LYS A 301 14.39 -3.27 20.87
C LYS A 301 14.46 -1.93 20.16
N ASN A 302 13.50 -1.63 19.27
CA ASN A 302 13.56 -0.45 18.41
C ASN A 302 12.70 0.73 18.90
N TYR A 303 11.73 0.47 19.78
CA TYR A 303 10.79 1.49 20.24
C TYR A 303 10.63 1.41 21.74
N GLU A 304 11.01 2.46 22.47
CA GLU A 304 10.84 2.56 23.92
C GLU A 304 9.37 2.63 24.32
N ASP A 305 8.55 3.34 23.53
CA ASP A 305 7.11 3.46 23.77
C ASP A 305 6.41 2.12 23.58
N LYS A 306 5.85 1.58 24.67
CA LYS A 306 5.07 0.34 24.66
C LYS A 306 3.77 0.42 23.86
N TYR A 307 3.28 1.63 23.61
CA TYR A 307 2.10 1.87 22.79
C TYR A 307 2.43 2.11 21.32
N HIS A 308 3.70 1.99 20.93
CA HIS A 308 4.08 2.05 19.53
C HIS A 308 3.27 1.01 18.72
N PRO A 309 2.64 1.39 17.59
CA PRO A 309 1.66 0.55 16.89
C PRO A 309 2.17 -0.88 16.59
N THR A 310 3.43 -1.00 16.19
CA THR A 310 4.06 -2.29 15.89
C THR A 310 4.19 -3.19 17.13
N ARG A 311 4.56 -2.63 18.29
CA ARG A 311 4.66 -3.38 19.55
C ARG A 311 3.27 -3.83 20.00
N LEU A 312 2.32 -2.90 20.00
CA LEU A 312 0.95 -3.15 20.44
C LEU A 312 0.26 -4.22 19.56
N ALA A 313 0.41 -4.12 18.24
CA ALA A 313 -0.16 -5.09 17.29
C ALA A 313 0.42 -6.50 17.51
N SER A 314 1.74 -6.59 17.71
CA SER A 314 2.43 -7.87 17.95
C SER A 314 2.00 -8.49 19.29
N SER A 315 1.96 -7.69 20.36
CA SER A 315 1.57 -8.13 21.71
C SER A 315 0.11 -8.64 21.74
N ASN A 316 -0.83 -7.83 21.24
CA ASN A 316 -2.24 -8.19 21.22
C ASN A 316 -2.49 -9.47 20.41
N SER A 317 -1.77 -9.64 19.30
CA SER A 317 -1.91 -10.83 18.45
C SER A 317 -1.25 -12.06 19.08
N LEU A 318 -0.12 -11.90 19.75
CA LEU A 318 0.52 -12.96 20.52
C LEU A 318 -0.40 -13.46 21.64
N ASP A 319 -1.02 -12.57 22.40
CA ASP A 319 -1.93 -12.93 23.49
C ASP A 319 -3.20 -13.62 22.98
N ARG A 320 -3.74 -13.15 21.85
CA ARG A 320 -4.86 -13.78 21.17
C ARG A 320 -4.52 -15.22 20.75
N VAL A 321 -3.38 -15.43 20.10
CA VAL A 321 -2.93 -16.76 19.65
C VAL A 321 -2.64 -17.69 20.84
N ARG A 322 -1.97 -17.19 21.90
CA ARG A 322 -1.73 -17.97 23.13
C ARG A 322 -3.04 -18.44 23.76
N SER A 323 -4.03 -17.56 23.83
CA SER A 323 -5.37 -17.89 24.36
C SER A 323 -6.04 -18.98 23.52
N LYS A 324 -5.97 -18.90 22.18
CA LYS A 324 -6.50 -19.95 21.29
C LYS A 324 -5.82 -21.30 21.50
N ILE A 325 -4.48 -21.31 21.61
CA ILE A 325 -3.72 -22.53 21.87
C ILE A 325 -4.12 -23.15 23.21
N GLN A 326 -4.26 -22.34 24.26
CA GLN A 326 -4.66 -22.83 25.58
C GLN A 326 -6.05 -23.47 25.56
N ILE A 327 -7.04 -22.81 24.93
CA ILE A 327 -8.39 -23.35 24.78
C ILE A 327 -8.38 -24.70 24.04
N ILE A 328 -7.57 -24.83 22.99
CA ILE A 328 -7.44 -26.09 22.23
C ILE A 328 -6.88 -27.20 23.13
N LYS A 329 -5.82 -26.91 23.89
CA LYS A 329 -5.20 -27.87 24.83
C LYS A 329 -6.19 -28.36 25.89
N GLU A 330 -6.94 -27.44 26.49
CA GLU A 330 -7.93 -27.77 27.51
C GLU A 330 -9.09 -28.60 26.95
N THR A 331 -9.54 -28.27 25.74
CA THR A 331 -10.61 -29.02 25.07
C THR A 331 -10.18 -30.46 24.77
N PHE A 332 -8.95 -30.63 24.26
CA PHE A 332 -8.39 -31.96 23.98
C PHE A 332 -8.20 -32.78 25.27
N SER A 333 -7.66 -32.18 26.33
CA SER A 333 -7.50 -32.83 27.64
C SER A 333 -8.83 -33.32 28.22
N LYS A 334 -9.91 -32.53 28.11
CA LYS A 334 -11.25 -32.92 28.53
C LYS A 334 -11.80 -34.09 27.70
N GLN A 335 -11.61 -34.08 26.38
CA GLN A 335 -12.08 -35.17 25.51
C GLN A 335 -11.39 -36.50 25.81
N VAL A 336 -10.06 -36.50 26.02
CA VAL A 336 -9.31 -37.70 26.37
C VAL A 336 -9.78 -38.28 27.71
N LYS A 337 -10.01 -37.43 28.72
CA LYS A 337 -10.54 -37.86 30.02
C LYS A 337 -11.94 -38.48 29.93
N ILE A 338 -12.80 -38.01 29.03
CA ILE A 338 -14.15 -38.58 28.84
C ILE A 338 -14.07 -39.95 28.16
N GLN A 339 -13.12 -40.16 27.24
CA GLN A 339 -12.93 -41.43 26.54
C GLN A 339 -12.28 -42.51 27.42
N SER A 340 -11.46 -42.14 28.41
CA SER A 340 -10.83 -43.11 29.34
C SER A 340 -11.74 -43.57 30.49
N VAL A 341 -12.95 -43.02 30.61
CA VAL A 341 -13.94 -43.35 31.67
C VAL A 341 -15.13 -44.15 31.11
N LYS A 342 -15.13 -44.44 29.81
CA LYS A 342 -16.02 -45.40 29.16
C LYS A 342 -15.24 -46.65 28.80
#